data_AF-A0A9Q3QDH1-F1
#
_entry.id   AF-A0A9Q3QDH1-F1
#
_cell.length_a   1.000
_cell.length_b   1.000
_cell.length_c   1.000
_cell.angle_alpha   90.00
_cell.angle_beta   90.00
_cell.angle_gamma   90.00
#
_symmetry.space_group_name_H-M   'P 1'
#
loop_
_entity.id
_entity.type
_entity.pdbx_description
1 polymer ?
#
loop_
_entity_poly.entity_id
_entity_poly.type
_entity_poly.pdbx_seq_one_letter_code
_entity_poly.pdbx_strand_id
1 'polypeptide(L)'
;MAVKKISDVNETFINKSELIKKDWYKVIKGYALSNNLSKEEVCDFFSQETTKAINRDIDPEAEIIFELDNDEEKVIIFNKNMEVVEDDFEFLSENDPERISFITVSEASTLHPNCNVGDIVKYTIDFNLLSEKIKTVIRNGFIQRLKINQKQKVFNKYSNLIGQRLKARVLSKNNNGSYNMIFEDNVTAFLPNNKVNRRLQMKPGSIIDVYLEEVHEESKLSQCLVSTDSPKAVEDLLKNDIPEISDGSVEIVKVVRQPGERSKIAVRSIHDQNIDAAASIIGVNGLRILSISEKLEGEKLDVIPFSEDLRQFIINAMSPAKVVDVVFKTPDNDSAYIILKKENILVAIGKKGSNIELAKNLTGVNLEAITTEEAIEKEIPFKESKEYDKPLIKKVRTKKPTRSNNFFSGFNFDINEFAQDVSEFMEQQASSSDKAKVETTPKVEKPKSKKPERLNLDDYFNEENVLELEKESKNSDEYDFLNDIDFDKIFDDNEVSEFDDEFEDEVVNEKPEKEKKSVDKEYKKAKIELRDFKVDSDLANYGLDSNLDLSDFDDEWEK
;
A
#
# COMPACT_ATOMS: atom_id res chain seq x y z
N MET A 1 -14.02 -17.23 68.32
CA MET A 1 -14.45 -16.24 67.31
C MET A 1 -13.28 -15.59 66.56
N ALA A 2 -12.05 -15.51 67.11
CA ALA A 2 -10.88 -14.99 66.38
C ALA A 2 -10.31 -15.95 65.32
N VAL A 3 -10.34 -17.27 65.55
CA VAL A 3 -9.82 -18.27 64.60
C VAL A 3 -10.68 -18.41 63.33
N LYS A 4 -12.01 -18.24 63.44
CA LYS A 4 -12.92 -18.24 62.27
C LYS A 4 -12.77 -16.99 61.37
N LYS A 5 -12.43 -15.83 61.94
CA LYS A 5 -12.19 -14.62 61.15
C LYS A 5 -10.89 -14.70 60.33
N ILE A 6 -9.90 -15.47 60.78
CA ILE A 6 -8.63 -15.66 60.04
C ILE A 6 -8.82 -16.70 58.92
N SER A 7 -9.61 -17.76 59.13
CA SER A 7 -9.95 -18.73 58.07
C SER A 7 -10.80 -18.10 56.95
N ASP A 8 -11.80 -17.29 57.31
CA ASP A 8 -12.70 -16.67 56.32
C ASP A 8 -11.97 -15.59 55.49
N VAL A 9 -10.98 -14.91 56.09
CA VAL A 9 -10.10 -13.94 55.41
C VAL A 9 -9.13 -14.69 54.48
N ASN A 10 -8.47 -15.76 54.94
CA ASN A 10 -7.57 -16.55 54.09
C ASN A 10 -8.33 -17.23 52.93
N GLU A 11 -9.54 -17.74 53.13
CA GLU A 11 -10.37 -18.30 52.06
C GLU A 11 -10.82 -17.24 51.04
N THR A 12 -11.09 -16.00 51.45
CA THR A 12 -11.43 -14.92 50.51
C THR A 12 -10.22 -14.43 49.72
N PHE A 13 -9.03 -14.35 50.32
CA PHE A 13 -7.79 -14.03 49.61
C PHE A 13 -7.38 -15.13 48.62
N ILE A 14 -7.48 -16.41 49.02
CA ILE A 14 -7.17 -17.56 48.14
C ILE A 14 -8.13 -17.58 46.94
N ASN A 15 -9.44 -17.43 47.17
CA ASN A 15 -10.41 -17.38 46.08
C ASN A 15 -10.17 -16.21 45.12
N LYS A 16 -9.79 -15.03 45.65
CA LYS A 16 -9.47 -13.86 44.82
C LYS A 16 -8.24 -14.12 43.95
N SER A 17 -7.18 -14.72 44.50
CA SER A 17 -5.97 -15.07 43.75
C SER A 17 -6.21 -16.10 42.63
N GLU A 18 -7.10 -17.07 42.86
CA GLU A 18 -7.47 -18.06 41.83
C GLU A 18 -8.34 -17.46 40.72
N LEU A 19 -9.25 -16.54 41.07
CA LEU A 19 -10.04 -15.78 40.10
C LEU A 19 -9.14 -14.97 39.17
N ILE A 20 -8.13 -14.29 39.71
CA ILE A 20 -7.16 -13.50 38.93
C ILE A 20 -6.39 -14.36 37.92
N LYS A 21 -5.93 -15.55 38.31
CA LYS A 21 -5.23 -16.48 37.41
C LYS A 21 -6.10 -16.92 36.24
N LYS A 22 -7.41 -17.11 36.47
CA LYS A 22 -8.38 -17.46 35.42
C LYS A 22 -8.73 -16.27 34.54
N ASP A 23 -8.77 -15.06 35.08
CA ASP A 23 -9.04 -13.85 34.31
C ASP A 23 -7.89 -13.54 33.34
N TRP A 24 -6.63 -13.71 33.76
CA TRP A 24 -5.49 -13.63 32.85
C TRP A 24 -5.53 -14.65 31.72
N TYR A 25 -5.96 -15.88 31.98
CA TYR A 25 -6.15 -16.89 30.93
C TYR A 25 -7.18 -16.44 29.89
N LYS A 26 -8.30 -15.85 30.33
CA LYS A 26 -9.31 -15.29 29.41
C LYS A 26 -8.76 -14.13 28.58
N VAL A 27 -8.00 -13.22 29.20
CA VAL A 27 -7.35 -12.09 28.51
C VAL A 27 -6.40 -12.60 27.42
N ILE A 28 -5.50 -13.51 27.77
CA ILE A 28 -4.54 -14.10 26.83
C ILE A 28 -5.27 -14.83 25.70
N LYS A 29 -6.30 -15.62 26.02
CA LYS A 29 -7.14 -16.30 25.03
C LYS A 29 -7.84 -15.30 24.09
N GLY A 30 -8.35 -14.20 24.62
CA GLY A 30 -9.00 -13.14 23.84
C GLY A 30 -8.04 -12.47 22.85
N TYR A 31 -6.84 -12.10 23.30
CA TYR A 31 -5.82 -11.51 22.44
C TYR A 31 -5.28 -12.50 21.40
N ALA A 32 -5.09 -13.77 21.78
CA ALA A 32 -4.66 -14.82 20.89
C ALA A 32 -5.63 -15.02 19.72
N LEU A 33 -6.94 -15.12 20.02
CA LEU A 33 -7.98 -15.31 18.99
C LEU A 33 -8.12 -14.09 18.08
N SER A 34 -8.22 -12.89 18.65
CA SER A 34 -8.42 -11.65 17.87
C SER A 34 -7.26 -11.33 16.93
N ASN A 35 -6.04 -11.70 17.30
CA ASN A 35 -4.83 -11.38 16.53
C ASN A 35 -4.25 -12.57 15.75
N ASN A 36 -4.94 -13.71 15.71
CA ASN A 36 -4.43 -14.96 15.12
C ASN A 36 -3.00 -15.27 15.60
N LEU A 37 -2.82 -15.26 16.93
CA LEU A 37 -1.58 -15.59 17.63
C LEU A 37 -1.79 -16.84 18.49
N SER A 38 -0.71 -17.57 18.77
CA SER A 38 -0.75 -18.61 19.79
C SER A 38 -0.84 -17.98 21.19
N LYS A 39 -1.45 -18.71 22.14
CA LYS A 39 -1.50 -18.26 23.54
C LYS A 39 -0.09 -18.10 24.14
N GLU A 40 0.83 -18.95 23.73
CA GLU A 40 2.24 -18.94 24.15
C GLU A 40 2.93 -17.64 23.68
N GLU A 41 2.80 -17.27 22.41
CA GLU A 41 3.36 -16.00 21.90
C GLU A 41 2.81 -14.77 22.65
N VAL A 42 1.52 -14.78 23.01
CA VAL A 42 0.92 -13.69 23.79
C VAL A 42 1.49 -13.65 25.21
N CYS A 43 1.70 -14.81 25.85
CA CYS A 43 2.37 -14.89 27.16
C CYS A 43 3.81 -14.37 27.08
N ASP A 44 4.55 -14.71 26.03
CA ASP A 44 5.90 -14.22 25.81
C ASP A 44 5.94 -12.69 25.65
N PHE A 45 4.98 -12.12 24.93
CA PHE A 45 4.87 -10.65 24.80
C PHE A 45 4.59 -9.99 26.14
N PHE A 46 3.65 -10.51 26.93
CA PHE A 46 3.38 -9.98 28.27
C PHE A 46 4.59 -10.14 29.20
N SER A 47 5.30 -11.26 29.14
CA SER A 47 6.52 -11.51 29.93
C SER A 47 7.60 -10.49 29.63
N GLN A 48 7.87 -10.24 28.34
CA GLN A 48 8.88 -9.28 27.90
C GLN A 48 8.54 -7.84 28.30
N GLU A 49 7.29 -7.41 28.06
CA GLU A 49 6.88 -6.03 28.36
C GLU A 49 6.72 -5.79 29.87
N THR A 50 6.27 -6.80 30.62
CA THR A 50 6.22 -6.74 32.09
C THR A 50 7.63 -6.67 32.70
N THR A 51 8.56 -7.49 32.22
CA THR A 51 9.97 -7.43 32.63
C THR A 51 10.55 -6.04 32.35
N LYS A 52 10.36 -5.48 31.15
CA LYS A 52 10.87 -4.14 30.83
C LYS A 52 10.30 -3.04 31.74
N ALA A 53 9.00 -3.07 32.01
CA ALA A 53 8.36 -2.06 32.85
C ALA A 53 8.85 -2.13 34.30
N ILE A 54 8.98 -3.34 34.84
CA ILE A 54 9.52 -3.58 36.18
C ILE A 54 11.00 -3.17 36.25
N ASN A 55 11.80 -3.49 35.24
CA ASN A 55 13.23 -3.16 35.23
C ASN A 55 13.50 -1.66 35.18
N ARG A 56 12.54 -0.88 34.68
CA ARG A 56 12.65 0.58 34.64
C ARG A 56 12.29 1.24 35.97
N ASP A 57 11.23 0.78 36.62
CA ASP A 57 10.60 1.51 37.73
C ASP A 57 10.78 0.84 39.10
N ILE A 58 11.02 -0.48 39.17
CA ILE A 58 11.10 -1.25 40.42
C ILE A 58 12.46 -1.93 40.59
N ASP A 59 12.83 -2.83 39.68
CA ASP A 59 13.97 -3.71 39.88
C ASP A 59 14.65 -4.09 38.56
N PRO A 60 15.84 -3.55 38.26
CA PRO A 60 16.52 -3.74 36.97
C PRO A 60 16.93 -5.18 36.69
N GLU A 61 17.02 -6.03 37.72
CA GLU A 61 17.49 -7.41 37.57
C GLU A 61 16.35 -8.42 37.43
N ALA A 62 15.09 -8.06 37.66
CA ALA A 62 13.99 -9.02 37.62
C ALA A 62 13.76 -9.64 36.22
N GLU A 63 13.37 -10.91 36.18
CA GLU A 63 12.95 -11.61 34.95
C GLU A 63 11.55 -12.23 35.15
N ILE A 64 10.54 -11.60 34.57
CA ILE A 64 9.13 -11.95 34.79
C ILE A 64 8.60 -12.80 33.64
N ILE A 65 8.00 -13.93 33.98
CA ILE A 65 7.46 -14.90 33.02
C ILE A 65 6.01 -15.23 33.34
N PHE A 66 5.17 -15.20 32.30
CA PHE A 66 3.79 -15.66 32.31
C PHE A 66 3.76 -17.10 31.82
N GLU A 67 3.40 -18.03 32.70
CA GLU A 67 3.28 -19.44 32.35
C GLU A 67 1.81 -19.84 32.24
N LEU A 68 1.50 -20.50 31.13
CA LEU A 68 0.15 -20.93 30.78
C LEU A 68 -0.07 -22.37 31.27
N ASP A 69 -1.06 -22.56 32.14
CA ASP A 69 -1.61 -23.88 32.46
C ASP A 69 -2.89 -24.10 31.65
N ASN A 70 -2.78 -24.92 30.60
CA ASN A 70 -3.91 -25.24 29.72
C ASN A 70 -4.94 -26.16 30.37
N ASP A 71 -4.54 -26.99 31.34
CA ASP A 71 -5.44 -27.97 31.97
C ASP A 71 -6.31 -27.29 33.02
N GLU A 72 -5.74 -26.38 33.80
CA GLU A 72 -6.48 -25.62 34.81
C GLU A 72 -7.09 -24.31 34.29
N GLU A 73 -6.83 -23.95 33.03
CA GLU A 73 -7.21 -22.67 32.42
C GLU A 73 -6.76 -21.46 33.27
N LYS A 74 -5.51 -21.52 33.72
CA LYS A 74 -4.91 -20.50 34.60
C LYS A 74 -3.61 -19.99 33.98
N VAL A 75 -3.30 -18.74 34.26
CA VAL A 75 -1.99 -18.15 33.96
C VAL A 75 -1.34 -17.77 35.28
N ILE A 76 -0.10 -18.20 35.47
CA ILE A 76 0.68 -17.92 36.68
C ILE A 76 1.86 -17.05 36.29
N ILE A 77 2.05 -15.96 37.03
CA ILE A 77 3.12 -15.00 36.81
C ILE A 77 4.22 -15.27 37.83
N PHE A 78 5.45 -15.40 37.34
CA PHE A 78 6.60 -15.75 38.15
C PHE A 78 7.74 -14.76 37.95
N ASN A 79 8.46 -14.46 39.04
CA ASN A 79 9.85 -14.04 38.92
C ASN A 79 10.72 -15.30 38.79
N LYS A 80 11.57 -15.35 37.77
CA LYS A 80 12.44 -16.50 37.51
C LYS A 80 13.73 -16.46 38.32
N ASN A 81 14.23 -15.27 38.65
CA ASN A 81 15.57 -15.09 39.20
C ASN A 81 15.59 -14.47 40.60
N MET A 82 14.67 -14.87 41.47
CA MET A 82 14.64 -14.39 42.84
C MET A 82 15.77 -15.05 43.65
N GLU A 83 16.66 -14.25 44.23
CA GLU A 83 17.74 -14.69 45.11
C GLU A 83 17.21 -14.86 46.55
N VAL A 84 17.50 -16.01 47.15
CA VAL A 84 17.11 -16.30 48.53
C VAL A 84 18.10 -15.64 49.50
N VAL A 85 17.62 -14.71 50.33
CA VAL A 85 18.41 -13.97 51.32
C VAL A 85 18.02 -14.33 52.75
N GLU A 86 18.93 -14.07 53.68
CA GLU A 86 18.66 -14.28 55.12
C GLU A 86 17.46 -13.42 55.59
N ASP A 87 16.74 -13.89 56.61
CA ASP A 87 15.52 -13.22 57.09
C ASP A 87 15.79 -11.84 57.71
N ASP A 88 17.04 -11.55 58.06
CA ASP A 88 17.54 -10.28 58.59
C ASP A 88 18.25 -9.41 57.53
N PHE A 89 18.08 -9.73 56.25
CA PHE A 89 18.62 -8.94 55.15
C PHE A 89 18.00 -7.53 55.11
N GLU A 90 18.83 -6.51 55.36
CA GLU A 90 18.46 -5.10 55.24
C GLU A 90 18.88 -4.55 53.86
N PHE A 91 17.93 -3.95 53.14
CA PHE A 91 18.21 -3.27 51.87
C PHE A 91 19.17 -2.09 52.09
N LEU A 92 20.25 -2.03 51.29
CA LEU A 92 21.38 -1.13 51.53
C LEU A 92 21.13 0.35 51.14
N SER A 93 20.05 0.69 50.43
CA SER A 93 19.73 2.09 50.10
C SER A 93 18.26 2.45 50.29
N GLU A 94 18.00 3.74 50.54
CA GLU A 94 16.66 4.33 50.64
C GLU A 94 15.84 4.22 49.33
N ASN A 95 16.48 3.86 48.21
CA ASN A 95 15.85 3.60 46.91
C ASN A 95 15.56 2.10 46.66
N ASP A 96 15.92 1.20 47.58
CA ASP A 96 15.83 -0.26 47.40
C ASP A 96 14.66 -1.02 48.10
N PRO A 97 13.68 -0.42 48.80
CA PRO A 97 12.77 -1.21 49.66
C PRO A 97 11.73 -2.07 48.91
N GLU A 98 11.68 -2.05 47.58
CA GLU A 98 10.69 -2.81 46.78
C GLU A 98 11.32 -3.70 45.69
N ARG A 99 12.62 -4.00 45.78
CA ARG A 99 13.25 -4.91 44.81
C ARG A 99 12.66 -6.31 44.91
N ILE A 100 12.01 -6.74 43.83
CA ILE A 100 11.36 -8.06 43.72
C ILE A 100 12.34 -9.18 43.33
N SER A 101 13.64 -8.90 43.24
CA SER A 101 14.69 -9.91 43.00
C SER A 101 15.17 -10.62 44.25
N PHE A 102 14.76 -10.20 45.46
CA PHE A 102 15.15 -10.86 46.71
C PHE A 102 13.95 -11.44 47.45
N ILE A 103 14.12 -12.62 48.04
CA ILE A 103 13.11 -13.27 48.89
C ILE A 103 13.75 -13.85 50.13
N THR A 104 13.08 -13.71 51.28
CA THR A 104 13.57 -14.28 52.54
C THR A 104 13.50 -15.82 52.50
N VAL A 105 14.45 -16.51 53.17
CA VAL A 105 14.45 -17.98 53.28
C VAL A 105 13.12 -18.48 53.85
N SER A 106 12.57 -17.78 54.84
CA SER A 106 11.28 -18.13 55.44
C SER A 106 10.13 -18.14 54.42
N GLU A 107 10.07 -17.15 53.52
CA GLU A 107 9.04 -17.09 52.46
C GLU A 107 9.34 -18.07 51.32
N ALA A 108 10.60 -18.17 50.88
CA ALA A 108 11.01 -19.10 49.83
C ALA A 108 10.72 -20.56 50.21
N SER A 109 10.90 -20.92 51.49
CA SER A 109 10.63 -22.25 52.03
C SER A 109 9.16 -22.67 51.96
N THR A 110 8.22 -21.72 51.79
CA THR A 110 6.79 -22.03 51.65
C THR A 110 6.46 -22.71 50.32
N LEU A 111 7.15 -22.31 49.24
CA LEU A 111 6.97 -22.85 47.90
C LEU A 111 8.05 -23.88 47.54
N HIS A 112 9.27 -23.70 48.04
CA HIS A 112 10.42 -24.58 47.79
C HIS A 112 11.08 -25.03 49.11
N PRO A 113 10.64 -26.15 49.72
CA PRO A 113 11.09 -26.60 51.04
C PRO A 113 12.59 -26.94 51.18
N ASN A 114 13.34 -26.97 50.08
CA ASN A 114 14.76 -27.34 50.03
C ASN A 114 15.68 -26.17 49.61
N CYS A 115 15.22 -24.92 49.65
CA CYS A 115 16.04 -23.76 49.26
C CYS A 115 17.05 -23.37 50.36
N ASN A 116 18.25 -22.99 49.96
CA ASN A 116 19.27 -22.39 50.83
C ASN A 116 19.48 -20.90 50.49
N VAL A 117 20.10 -20.16 51.42
CA VAL A 117 20.54 -18.78 51.17
C VAL A 117 21.52 -18.76 49.98
N GLY A 118 21.31 -17.83 49.05
CA GLY A 118 22.06 -17.66 47.82
C GLY A 118 21.56 -18.52 46.65
N ASP A 119 20.53 -19.34 46.84
CA ASP A 119 19.89 -20.07 45.73
C ASP A 119 18.99 -19.12 44.92
N ILE A 120 18.87 -19.38 43.63
CA ILE A 120 17.95 -18.67 42.73
C ILE A 120 16.69 -19.52 42.59
N VAL A 121 15.54 -18.98 43.00
CA VAL A 121 14.26 -19.66 43.00
C VAL A 121 13.23 -18.95 42.13
N LYS A 122 12.32 -19.74 41.55
CA LYS A 122 11.16 -19.24 40.85
C LYS A 122 10.03 -19.00 41.85
N TYR A 123 9.55 -17.76 41.95
CA TYR A 123 8.53 -17.37 42.92
C TYR A 123 7.34 -16.68 42.25
N THR A 124 6.13 -16.94 42.73
CA THR A 124 4.90 -16.36 42.15
C THR A 124 4.74 -14.91 42.57
N ILE A 125 4.50 -14.03 41.61
CA ILE A 125 4.20 -12.61 41.87
C ILE A 125 2.69 -12.38 41.69
N ASP A 126 2.12 -11.56 42.57
CA ASP A 126 0.77 -11.01 42.36
C ASP A 126 0.85 -9.72 41.55
N PHE A 127 0.38 -9.78 40.30
CA PHE A 127 0.36 -8.63 39.39
C PHE A 127 -0.45 -7.45 39.91
N ASN A 128 -1.42 -7.68 40.81
CA ASN A 128 -2.24 -6.59 41.35
C ASN A 128 -1.49 -5.66 42.29
N LEU A 129 -0.40 -6.14 42.90
CA LEU A 129 0.45 -5.34 43.78
C LEU A 129 1.26 -4.29 43.02
N LEU A 130 1.37 -4.42 41.69
CA LEU A 130 1.99 -3.40 40.85
C LEU A 130 1.16 -2.11 40.86
N SER A 131 1.85 -0.97 40.86
CA SER A 131 1.21 0.35 40.76
C SER A 131 0.46 0.49 39.42
N GLU A 132 -0.62 1.28 39.42
CA GLU A 132 -1.41 1.55 38.20
C GLU A 132 -0.55 2.12 37.08
N LYS A 133 0.37 3.03 37.41
CA LYS A 133 1.34 3.58 36.46
C LYS A 133 2.11 2.48 35.71
N ILE A 134 2.60 1.46 36.41
CA ILE A 134 3.34 0.35 35.81
C ILE A 134 2.41 -0.51 34.95
N LYS A 135 1.20 -0.81 35.43
CA LYS A 135 0.19 -1.57 34.66
C LYS A 135 -0.14 -0.89 33.32
N THR A 136 -0.30 0.42 33.30
CA THR A 136 -0.55 1.20 32.08
C THR A 136 0.64 1.15 31.13
N VAL A 137 1.88 1.25 31.64
CA VAL A 137 3.10 1.11 30.84
C VAL A 137 3.18 -0.28 30.19
N ILE A 138 2.89 -1.34 30.95
CA ILE A 138 2.86 -2.73 30.45
C ILE A 138 1.82 -2.88 29.33
N ARG A 139 0.60 -2.37 29.56
CA ARG A 139 -0.48 -2.42 28.58
C ARG A 139 -0.09 -1.72 27.28
N ASN A 140 0.46 -0.50 27.36
CA ASN A 140 0.89 0.27 26.20
C ASN A 140 2.05 -0.41 25.46
N GLY A 141 3.05 -0.92 26.20
CA GLY A 141 4.16 -1.69 25.64
C GLY A 141 3.67 -2.96 24.92
N PHE A 142 2.72 -3.68 25.51
CA PHE A 142 2.11 -4.86 24.90
C PHE A 142 1.35 -4.53 23.61
N ILE A 143 0.53 -3.47 23.60
CA ILE A 143 -0.18 -3.01 22.39
C ILE A 143 0.83 -2.62 21.29
N GLN A 144 1.92 -1.94 21.65
CA GLN A 144 2.99 -1.61 20.70
C GLN A 144 3.69 -2.88 20.18
N ARG A 145 4.00 -3.84 21.04
CA ARG A 145 4.61 -5.12 20.68
C ARG A 145 3.73 -5.92 19.73
N LEU A 146 2.41 -5.96 19.98
CA LEU A 146 1.43 -6.55 19.07
C LEU A 146 1.46 -5.87 17.69
N LYS A 147 1.46 -4.53 17.64
CA LYS A 147 1.56 -3.78 16.37
C LYS A 147 2.85 -4.12 15.62
N ILE A 148 3.99 -4.23 16.32
CA ILE A 148 5.28 -4.61 15.71
C ILE A 148 5.21 -6.04 15.15
N ASN A 149 4.64 -6.98 15.90
CA ASN A 149 4.50 -8.36 15.42
C ASN A 149 3.57 -8.45 14.20
N GLN A 150 2.45 -7.74 14.20
CA GLN A 150 1.56 -7.65 13.03
C GLN A 150 2.30 -7.09 11.81
N LYS A 151 3.08 -6.01 11.99
CA LYS A 151 3.93 -5.44 10.94
C LYS A 151 4.93 -6.44 10.37
N GLN A 152 5.56 -7.24 11.23
CA GLN A 152 6.49 -8.30 10.80
C GLN A 152 5.77 -9.41 10.02
N LYS A 153 4.58 -9.85 10.48
CA LYS A 153 3.76 -10.84 9.76
C LYS A 153 3.38 -10.34 8.36
N VAL A 154 2.96 -9.09 8.24
CA VAL A 154 2.64 -8.45 6.96
C VAL A 154 3.88 -8.41 6.06
N PHE A 155 5.02 -7.95 6.59
CA PHE A 155 6.27 -7.91 5.83
C PHE A 155 6.66 -9.28 5.28
N ASN A 156 6.69 -10.31 6.14
CA ASN A 156 7.04 -11.68 5.74
C ASN A 156 6.08 -12.24 4.67
N LYS A 157 4.79 -11.90 4.74
CA LYS A 157 3.79 -12.32 3.76
C LYS A 157 4.00 -11.64 2.39
N TYR A 158 4.13 -10.32 2.38
CA TYR A 158 4.13 -9.54 1.14
C TYR A 158 5.50 -9.40 0.48
N SER A 159 6.60 -9.61 1.22
CA SER A 159 7.95 -9.58 0.67
C SER A 159 8.14 -10.56 -0.50
N ASN A 160 7.52 -11.75 -0.41
CA ASN A 160 7.55 -12.75 -1.48
C ASN A 160 6.63 -12.42 -2.69
N LEU A 161 5.74 -11.44 -2.53
CA LEU A 161 4.77 -11.03 -3.54
C LEU A 161 5.21 -9.76 -4.31
N ILE A 162 6.42 -9.26 -4.04
CA ILE A 162 6.96 -8.09 -4.73
C ILE A 162 6.96 -8.33 -6.23
N GLY A 163 6.38 -7.39 -6.96
CA GLY A 163 6.23 -7.43 -8.40
C GLY A 163 5.00 -8.15 -8.92
N GLN A 164 4.16 -8.73 -8.07
CA GLN A 164 2.92 -9.40 -8.48
C GLN A 164 1.73 -8.44 -8.52
N ARG A 165 0.74 -8.80 -9.33
CA ARG A 165 -0.55 -8.11 -9.40
C ARG A 165 -1.44 -8.53 -8.24
N LEU A 166 -1.92 -7.55 -7.46
CA LEU A 166 -2.81 -7.70 -6.32
C LEU A 166 -4.06 -6.84 -6.51
N LYS A 167 -5.18 -7.28 -5.92
CA LYS A 167 -6.41 -6.47 -5.87
C LYS A 167 -6.40 -5.61 -4.63
N ALA A 168 -6.62 -4.31 -4.79
CA ALA A 168 -6.70 -3.36 -3.69
C ALA A 168 -7.97 -2.52 -3.80
N ARG A 169 -8.64 -2.30 -2.66
CA ARG A 169 -9.78 -1.40 -2.55
C ARG A 169 -9.29 0.00 -2.19
N VAL A 170 -9.70 1.00 -2.95
CA VAL A 170 -9.38 2.40 -2.69
C VAL A 170 -10.15 2.88 -1.46
N LEU A 171 -9.46 3.32 -0.41
CA LEU A 171 -10.08 3.87 0.79
C LEU A 171 -10.33 5.37 0.63
N SER A 172 -9.25 6.11 0.39
CA SER A 172 -9.30 7.57 0.32
C SER A 172 -8.26 8.11 -0.66
N LYS A 173 -8.52 9.33 -1.13
CA LYS A 173 -7.60 10.11 -1.95
C LYS A 173 -7.04 11.23 -1.09
N ASN A 174 -5.72 11.34 -1.04
CA ASN A 174 -5.04 12.41 -0.32
C ASN A 174 -4.96 13.69 -1.17
N ASN A 175 -4.78 14.84 -0.52
CA ASN A 175 -4.72 16.15 -1.18
C ASN A 175 -3.57 16.25 -2.20
N ASN A 176 -2.46 15.54 -1.97
CA ASN A 176 -1.31 15.47 -2.86
C ASN A 176 -1.50 14.57 -4.10
N GLY A 177 -2.68 13.97 -4.27
CA GLY A 177 -3.01 13.06 -5.38
C GLY A 177 -2.57 11.60 -5.18
N SER A 178 -2.01 11.24 -4.03
CA SER A 178 -1.79 9.84 -3.64
C SER A 178 -3.07 9.19 -3.13
N TYR A 179 -3.08 7.86 -3.07
CA TYR A 179 -4.24 7.09 -2.63
C TYR A 179 -3.84 6.11 -1.53
N ASN A 180 -4.70 6.00 -0.51
CA ASN A 180 -4.62 4.94 0.49
C ASN A 180 -5.55 3.81 0.04
N MET A 181 -5.05 2.59 0.02
CA MET A 181 -5.83 1.41 -0.34
C MET A 181 -5.70 0.34 0.75
N ILE A 182 -6.53 -0.67 0.62
CA ILE A 182 -6.50 -1.84 1.49
C ILE A 182 -6.62 -3.11 0.66
N PHE A 183 -5.81 -4.11 0.97
CA PHE A 183 -5.94 -5.44 0.39
C PHE A 183 -7.13 -6.19 1.00
N GLU A 184 -7.45 -7.37 0.47
CA GLU A 184 -8.55 -8.21 0.98
C GLU A 184 -8.35 -8.63 2.44
N ASP A 185 -7.09 -8.82 2.87
CA ASP A 185 -6.72 -9.21 4.24
C ASP A 185 -6.63 -8.03 5.23
N ASN A 186 -7.26 -6.90 4.92
CA ASN A 186 -7.22 -5.66 5.71
C ASN A 186 -5.83 -5.01 5.88
N VAL A 187 -4.85 -5.42 5.08
CA VAL A 187 -3.52 -4.80 5.06
C VAL A 187 -3.55 -3.51 4.25
N THR A 188 -3.03 -2.43 4.82
CA THR A 188 -2.99 -1.12 4.17
C THR A 188 -1.90 -1.06 3.10
N ALA A 189 -2.21 -0.40 1.99
CA ALA A 189 -1.30 -0.15 0.88
C ALA A 189 -1.32 1.33 0.50
N PHE A 190 -0.19 1.85 0.02
CA PHE A 190 -0.04 3.24 -0.40
C PHE A 190 0.33 3.34 -1.89
N LEU A 191 -0.43 4.14 -2.64
CA LEU A 191 -0.20 4.43 -4.05
C LEU A 191 0.27 5.88 -4.17
N PRO A 192 1.56 6.12 -4.43
CA PRO A 192 2.07 7.47 -4.54
C PRO A 192 1.62 8.11 -5.85
N ASN A 193 1.44 9.44 -5.86
CA ASN A 193 0.89 10.19 -7.00
C ASN A 193 1.69 10.01 -8.31
N ASN A 194 3.01 9.85 -8.21
CA ASN A 194 3.88 9.61 -9.37
C ASN A 194 3.69 8.22 -10.00
N LYS A 195 3.10 7.25 -9.28
CA LYS A 195 2.82 5.88 -9.73
C LYS A 195 1.35 5.64 -10.06
N VAL A 196 0.56 6.72 -10.16
CA VAL A 196 -0.85 6.68 -10.54
C VAL A 196 -1.00 6.78 -12.05
N ASN A 197 -1.69 5.81 -12.65
CA ASN A 197 -2.20 5.96 -14.00
C ASN A 197 -3.35 6.97 -14.02
N ARG A 198 -3.08 8.18 -14.53
CA ARG A 198 -4.03 9.31 -14.54
C ARG A 198 -5.30 9.08 -15.35
N ARG A 199 -5.31 8.08 -16.24
CA ARG A 199 -6.50 7.70 -17.02
C ARG A 199 -7.47 6.84 -16.22
N LEU A 200 -6.98 6.14 -15.20
CA LEU A 200 -7.78 5.23 -14.40
C LEU A 200 -8.68 6.04 -13.44
N GLN A 201 -9.99 5.81 -13.51
CA GLN A 201 -10.93 6.45 -12.59
C GLN A 201 -10.97 5.70 -11.26
N MET A 202 -10.11 6.13 -10.32
CA MET A 202 -10.06 5.57 -8.97
C MET A 202 -10.98 6.36 -8.05
N LYS A 203 -12.14 5.78 -7.71
CA LYS A 203 -13.09 6.33 -6.73
C LYS A 203 -12.94 5.60 -5.40
N PRO A 204 -13.13 6.28 -4.25
CA PRO A 204 -13.26 5.59 -2.96
C PRO A 204 -14.27 4.44 -3.03
N GLY A 205 -13.92 3.29 -2.48
CA GLY A 205 -14.69 2.04 -2.52
C GLY A 205 -14.45 1.17 -3.76
N SER A 206 -13.85 1.68 -4.83
CA SER A 206 -13.54 0.87 -6.02
C SER A 206 -12.42 -0.14 -5.75
N ILE A 207 -12.51 -1.32 -6.38
CA ILE A 207 -11.45 -2.33 -6.36
C ILE A 207 -10.68 -2.21 -7.67
N ILE A 208 -9.36 -2.08 -7.56
CA ILE A 208 -8.45 -1.92 -8.68
C ILE A 208 -7.31 -2.94 -8.59
N ASP A 209 -6.78 -3.32 -9.75
CA ASP A 209 -5.56 -4.11 -9.83
C ASP A 209 -4.35 -3.17 -9.66
N VAL A 210 -3.47 -3.51 -8.73
CA VAL A 210 -2.23 -2.79 -8.44
C VAL A 210 -1.05 -3.77 -8.44
N TYR A 211 0.15 -3.27 -8.70
CA TYR A 211 1.39 -4.05 -8.60
C TYR A 211 2.11 -3.66 -7.32
N LEU A 212 2.54 -4.65 -6.55
CA LEU A 212 3.38 -4.41 -5.38
C LEU A 212 4.80 -4.06 -5.84
N GLU A 213 5.26 -2.85 -5.55
CA GLU A 213 6.61 -2.41 -5.93
C GLU A 213 7.59 -2.73 -4.81
N GLU A 214 7.27 -2.33 -3.59
CA GLU A 214 8.16 -2.45 -2.44
C GLU A 214 7.36 -2.70 -1.16
N VAL A 215 8.00 -3.35 -0.18
CA VAL A 215 7.46 -3.53 1.16
C VAL A 215 8.48 -3.02 2.17
N HIS A 216 8.08 -2.09 3.02
CA HIS A 216 8.91 -1.54 4.08
C HIS A 216 8.62 -2.22 5.43
N GLU A 217 9.67 -2.56 6.18
CA GLU A 217 9.55 -3.13 7.52
C GLU A 217 8.97 -2.09 8.50
N GLU A 218 9.53 -0.88 8.52
CA GLU A 218 9.26 0.14 9.54
C GLU A 218 8.49 1.37 9.01
N SER A 219 7.43 1.15 8.24
CA SER A 219 6.59 2.28 7.79
C SER A 219 5.59 2.72 8.86
N LYS A 220 5.41 4.04 9.01
CA LYS A 220 4.40 4.64 9.89
C LYS A 220 2.99 4.57 9.29
N LEU A 221 2.86 4.72 7.97
CA LEU A 221 1.55 4.83 7.30
C LEU A 221 1.09 3.49 6.70
N SER A 222 1.88 2.96 5.78
CA SER A 222 1.60 1.70 5.10
C SER A 222 2.91 1.05 4.70
N GLN A 223 3.01 -0.25 4.98
CA GLN A 223 4.19 -1.04 4.65
C GLN A 223 4.26 -1.38 3.16
N CYS A 224 3.12 -1.47 2.47
CA CYS A 224 3.07 -1.90 1.08
C CYS A 224 2.98 -0.70 0.13
N LEU A 225 4.04 -0.47 -0.64
CA LEU A 225 4.05 0.51 -1.72
C LEU A 225 3.60 -0.17 -3.01
N VAL A 226 2.55 0.37 -3.63
CA VAL A 226 1.99 -0.20 -4.86
C VAL A 226 1.97 0.81 -6.00
N SER A 227 1.84 0.30 -7.21
CA SER A 227 1.74 1.09 -8.43
C SER A 227 0.58 0.63 -9.31
N THR A 228 0.03 1.54 -10.10
CA THR A 228 -0.91 1.21 -11.20
C THR A 228 -0.26 1.39 -12.57
N ASP A 229 0.99 1.84 -12.56
CA ASP A 229 1.72 2.37 -13.71
C ASP A 229 2.86 1.43 -14.15
N SER A 230 3.06 0.32 -13.42
CA SER A 230 4.13 -0.65 -13.65
C SER A 230 4.14 -1.18 -15.09
N PRO A 231 5.31 -1.34 -15.75
CA PRO A 231 5.41 -1.99 -17.06
C PRO A 231 4.98 -3.45 -17.03
N LYS A 232 5.08 -4.12 -15.86
CA LYS A 232 4.60 -5.48 -15.63
C LYS A 232 3.12 -5.67 -15.96
N ALA A 233 2.31 -4.61 -15.83
CA ALA A 233 0.91 -4.64 -16.25
C ALA A 233 0.73 -5.01 -17.73
N VAL A 234 1.62 -4.52 -18.59
CA VAL A 234 1.59 -4.82 -20.02
C VAL A 234 2.14 -6.22 -20.27
N GLU A 235 3.21 -6.62 -19.57
CA GLU A 235 3.81 -7.96 -19.70
C GLU A 235 2.82 -9.07 -19.30
N ASP A 236 2.18 -8.94 -18.15
CA ASP A 236 1.18 -9.90 -17.66
C ASP A 236 -0.02 -9.98 -18.58
N LEU A 237 -0.49 -8.83 -19.09
CA LEU A 237 -1.61 -8.79 -20.02
C LEU A 237 -1.26 -9.48 -21.36
N LEU A 238 -0.07 -9.20 -21.91
CA LEU A 238 0.43 -9.85 -23.12
C LEU A 238 0.59 -11.36 -22.92
N LYS A 239 1.16 -11.78 -21.78
CA LYS A 239 1.36 -13.19 -21.46
C LYS A 239 0.04 -13.95 -21.32
N ASN A 240 -0.97 -13.32 -20.73
CA ASN A 240 -2.30 -13.93 -20.56
C ASN A 240 -3.10 -14.01 -21.88
N ASP A 241 -3.02 -12.99 -22.74
CA ASP A 241 -3.80 -12.93 -23.98
C ASP A 241 -3.13 -13.61 -25.18
N ILE A 242 -1.80 -13.76 -25.18
CA ILE A 242 -1.01 -14.21 -26.34
C ILE A 242 -0.35 -15.56 -26.05
N PRO A 243 -0.84 -16.66 -26.66
CA PRO A 243 -0.31 -18.01 -26.38
C PRO A 243 1.16 -18.14 -26.78
N GLU A 244 1.61 -17.46 -27.84
CA GLU A 244 3.00 -17.51 -28.30
C GLU A 244 3.99 -16.96 -27.26
N ILE A 245 3.55 -16.04 -26.38
CA ILE A 245 4.34 -15.51 -25.26
C ILE A 245 4.22 -16.44 -24.04
N SER A 246 3.03 -16.96 -23.77
CA SER A 246 2.78 -17.91 -22.68
C SER A 246 3.61 -19.19 -22.82
N ASP A 247 3.71 -19.72 -24.04
CA ASP A 247 4.44 -20.95 -24.37
C ASP A 247 5.96 -20.71 -24.57
N GLY A 248 6.42 -19.46 -24.51
CA GLY A 248 7.84 -19.09 -24.65
C GLY A 248 8.39 -19.12 -26.08
N SER A 249 7.54 -19.18 -27.11
CA SER A 249 7.99 -19.08 -28.52
C SER A 249 8.45 -17.66 -28.88
N VAL A 250 7.82 -16.67 -28.26
CA VAL A 250 8.15 -15.24 -28.34
C VAL A 250 8.50 -14.73 -26.96
N GLU A 251 9.63 -14.05 -26.84
CA GLU A 251 10.10 -13.43 -25.61
C GLU A 251 9.88 -11.92 -25.65
N ILE A 252 9.41 -11.37 -24.53
CA ILE A 252 9.43 -9.93 -24.28
C ILE A 252 10.81 -9.59 -23.72
N VAL A 253 11.60 -8.83 -24.49
CA VAL A 253 12.95 -8.42 -24.10
C VAL A 253 12.90 -7.25 -23.12
N LYS A 254 12.03 -6.27 -23.39
CA LYS A 254 11.89 -5.09 -22.55
C LYS A 254 10.57 -4.39 -22.82
N VAL A 255 9.92 -3.91 -21.77
CA VAL A 255 8.78 -3.01 -21.86
C VAL A 255 9.14 -1.65 -21.28
N VAL A 256 8.87 -0.60 -22.03
CA VAL A 256 8.93 0.78 -21.54
C VAL A 256 7.56 1.39 -21.69
N ARG A 257 7.05 1.93 -20.59
CA ARG A 257 5.67 2.33 -20.46
C ARG A 257 5.56 3.79 -20.07
N GLN A 258 4.74 4.52 -20.82
CA GLN A 258 4.14 5.78 -20.38
C GLN A 258 2.64 5.52 -20.14
N PRO A 259 2.24 5.30 -18.88
CA PRO A 259 0.93 4.76 -18.51
C PRO A 259 -0.23 5.56 -19.07
N GLY A 260 -1.21 4.88 -19.69
CA GLY A 260 -2.41 5.50 -20.23
C GLY A 260 -2.18 6.38 -21.48
N GLU A 261 -0.95 6.46 -21.98
CA GLU A 261 -0.61 7.15 -23.22
C GLU A 261 -0.02 6.19 -24.25
N ARG A 262 1.16 5.64 -23.97
CA ARG A 262 1.92 4.82 -24.93
C ARG A 262 2.94 3.91 -24.27
N SER A 263 3.06 2.68 -24.75
CA SER A 263 4.12 1.74 -24.38
C SER A 263 4.84 1.22 -25.61
N LYS A 264 6.16 1.02 -25.47
CA LYS A 264 6.99 0.32 -26.46
C LYS A 264 7.44 -1.01 -25.88
N ILE A 265 7.23 -2.07 -26.64
CA ILE A 265 7.50 -3.45 -26.24
C ILE A 265 8.49 -4.04 -27.22
N ALA A 266 9.71 -4.34 -26.77
CA ALA A 266 10.71 -5.04 -27.57
C ALA A 266 10.51 -6.55 -27.47
N VAL A 267 10.40 -7.24 -28.61
CA VAL A 267 10.16 -8.69 -28.67
C VAL A 267 11.13 -9.40 -29.62
N ARG A 268 11.46 -10.65 -29.31
CA ARG A 268 12.23 -11.54 -30.18
C ARG A 268 11.65 -12.96 -30.18
N SER A 269 11.94 -13.74 -31.22
CA SER A 269 11.68 -15.18 -31.19
C SER A 269 12.89 -15.91 -30.60
N ILE A 270 12.66 -16.91 -29.74
CA ILE A 270 13.74 -17.68 -29.08
C ILE A 270 14.14 -18.90 -29.92
N HIS A 271 13.17 -19.65 -30.43
CA HIS A 271 13.40 -21.01 -30.95
C HIS A 271 13.22 -21.16 -32.46
N ASP A 272 12.39 -20.31 -33.09
CA ASP A 272 12.02 -20.45 -34.49
C ASP A 272 12.21 -19.14 -35.27
N GLN A 273 13.24 -19.07 -36.12
CA GLN A 273 13.44 -17.94 -37.03
C GLN A 273 12.29 -17.75 -38.04
N ASN A 274 11.39 -18.74 -38.15
CA ASN A 274 10.23 -18.69 -39.02
C ASN A 274 9.03 -17.95 -38.40
N ILE A 275 9.04 -17.71 -37.08
CA ILE A 275 7.98 -16.98 -36.38
C ILE A 275 8.37 -15.50 -36.33
N ASP A 276 7.53 -14.66 -36.95
CA ASP A 276 7.66 -13.21 -36.82
C ASP A 276 7.02 -12.76 -35.50
N ALA A 277 7.85 -12.56 -34.47
CA ALA A 277 7.44 -12.18 -33.13
C ALA A 277 6.52 -10.95 -33.10
N ALA A 278 6.82 -9.93 -33.89
CA ALA A 278 6.02 -8.71 -33.93
C ALA A 278 4.66 -8.98 -34.59
N ALA A 279 4.63 -9.71 -35.71
CA ALA A 279 3.39 -10.02 -36.40
C ALA A 279 2.46 -10.93 -35.58
N SER A 280 3.00 -11.88 -34.81
CA SER A 280 2.22 -12.75 -33.92
C SER A 280 1.48 -11.97 -32.84
N ILE A 281 2.10 -10.91 -32.30
CA ILE A 281 1.49 -10.06 -31.27
C ILE A 281 0.45 -9.11 -31.87
N ILE A 282 0.75 -8.50 -33.02
CA ILE A 282 -0.16 -7.58 -33.70
C ILE A 282 -1.45 -8.29 -34.13
N GLY A 283 -1.32 -9.52 -34.63
CA GLY A 283 -2.44 -10.32 -35.12
C GLY A 283 -3.00 -9.79 -36.45
N VAL A 284 -4.07 -10.44 -36.92
CA VAL A 284 -4.70 -10.08 -38.21
C VAL A 284 -5.22 -8.65 -38.15
N ASN A 285 -4.74 -7.79 -39.06
CA ASN A 285 -5.09 -6.36 -39.14
C ASN A 285 -4.90 -5.57 -37.83
N GLY A 286 -4.06 -6.04 -36.90
CA GLY A 286 -3.87 -5.37 -35.62
C GLY A 286 -5.00 -5.58 -34.60
N LEU A 287 -5.98 -6.44 -34.88
CA LEU A 287 -7.14 -6.62 -33.98
C LEU A 287 -6.74 -7.12 -32.59
N ARG A 288 -5.71 -7.98 -32.51
CA ARG A 288 -5.22 -8.53 -31.24
C ARG A 288 -4.61 -7.42 -30.37
N ILE A 289 -3.68 -6.65 -30.93
CA ILE A 289 -3.03 -5.56 -30.17
C ILE A 289 -4.01 -4.42 -29.82
N LEU A 290 -5.00 -4.15 -30.68
CA LEU A 290 -6.07 -3.18 -30.39
C LEU A 290 -6.93 -3.63 -29.20
N SER A 291 -7.31 -4.91 -29.12
CA SER A 291 -8.05 -5.43 -27.98
C SER A 291 -7.27 -5.32 -26.66
N ILE A 292 -5.96 -5.55 -26.70
CA ILE A 292 -5.08 -5.39 -25.53
C ILE A 292 -4.96 -3.90 -25.14
N SER A 293 -4.87 -3.01 -26.13
CA SER A 293 -4.88 -1.55 -25.92
C SER A 293 -6.17 -1.06 -25.25
N GLU A 294 -7.33 -1.61 -25.63
CA GLU A 294 -8.62 -1.29 -25.00
C GLU A 294 -8.68 -1.74 -23.53
N LYS A 295 -8.14 -2.92 -23.20
CA LYS A 295 -8.02 -3.39 -21.81
C LYS A 295 -7.11 -2.51 -20.94
N LEU A 296 -6.23 -1.72 -21.56
CA LEU A 296 -5.36 -0.73 -20.90
C LEU A 296 -5.92 0.69 -21.01
N GLU A 297 -7.24 0.86 -21.08
CA GLU A 297 -7.90 2.19 -21.13
C GLU A 297 -7.47 3.03 -22.36
N GLY A 298 -7.18 2.36 -23.48
CA GLY A 298 -6.77 3.00 -24.73
C GLY A 298 -5.30 3.43 -24.78
N GLU A 299 -4.44 2.85 -23.94
CA GLU A 299 -2.99 3.01 -24.00
C GLU A 299 -2.44 2.47 -25.34
N LYS A 300 -1.69 3.28 -26.10
CA LYS A 300 -1.16 2.86 -27.41
C LYS A 300 0.03 1.92 -27.26
N LEU A 301 -0.02 0.75 -27.87
CA LEU A 301 1.06 -0.24 -27.79
C LEU A 301 1.83 -0.31 -29.10
N ASP A 302 3.15 -0.08 -29.05
CA ASP A 302 4.06 -0.31 -30.16
C ASP A 302 4.85 -1.60 -29.92
N VAL A 303 4.72 -2.57 -30.82
CA VAL A 303 5.50 -3.81 -30.79
C VAL A 303 6.71 -3.63 -31.70
N ILE A 304 7.91 -3.71 -31.11
CA ILE A 304 9.18 -3.42 -31.75
C ILE A 304 9.97 -4.74 -31.89
N PRO A 305 10.37 -5.14 -33.10
CA PRO A 305 11.26 -6.28 -33.25
C PRO A 305 12.64 -5.93 -32.69
N PHE A 306 13.08 -6.71 -31.70
CA PHE A 306 14.42 -6.59 -31.13
C PHE A 306 15.48 -7.05 -32.15
N SER A 307 16.64 -6.40 -32.12
CA SER A 307 17.78 -6.71 -32.96
C SER A 307 19.05 -6.59 -32.13
N GLU A 308 19.99 -7.52 -32.32
CA GLU A 308 21.31 -7.46 -31.68
C GLU A 308 22.16 -6.32 -32.25
N ASP A 309 21.96 -5.97 -33.53
CA ASP A 309 22.51 -4.74 -34.08
C ASP A 309 21.75 -3.55 -33.49
N LEU A 310 22.44 -2.82 -32.60
CA LEU A 310 21.94 -1.64 -31.91
C LEU A 310 21.43 -0.57 -32.88
N ARG A 311 22.09 -0.40 -34.04
CA ARG A 311 21.67 0.57 -35.05
C ARG A 311 20.29 0.24 -35.58
N GLN A 312 20.08 -1.03 -35.94
CA GLN A 312 18.79 -1.53 -36.42
C GLN A 312 17.74 -1.48 -35.30
N PHE A 313 18.12 -1.79 -34.06
CA PHE A 313 17.20 -1.72 -32.93
C PHE A 313 16.72 -0.29 -32.63
N ILE A 314 17.61 0.71 -32.72
CA ILE A 314 17.24 2.14 -32.61
C ILE A 314 16.27 2.54 -33.73
N ILE A 315 16.55 2.15 -34.97
CA ILE A 315 15.64 2.41 -36.11
C ILE A 315 14.25 1.81 -35.83
N ASN A 316 14.19 0.58 -35.35
CA ASN A 316 12.93 -0.09 -35.01
C ASN A 316 12.21 0.63 -33.87
N ALA A 317 12.92 1.02 -32.80
CA ALA A 317 12.36 1.68 -31.62
C ALA A 317 11.72 3.05 -31.93
N MET A 318 12.23 3.74 -32.96
CA MET A 318 11.67 5.02 -33.41
C MET A 318 10.33 4.92 -34.14
N SER A 319 9.87 3.71 -34.48
CA SER A 319 8.54 3.46 -35.03
C SER A 319 7.48 4.22 -34.21
N PRO A 320 6.62 5.04 -34.84
CA PRO A 320 6.26 5.04 -36.27
C PRO A 320 7.10 5.98 -37.15
N ALA A 321 8.07 6.71 -36.62
CA ALA A 321 8.86 7.64 -37.40
C ALA A 321 9.84 6.92 -38.34
N LYS A 322 9.88 7.34 -39.61
CA LYS A 322 10.81 6.79 -40.61
C LYS A 322 12.18 7.45 -40.48
N VAL A 323 13.12 6.71 -39.89
CA VAL A 323 14.54 7.11 -39.75
C VAL A 323 15.27 6.93 -41.08
N VAL A 324 16.06 7.94 -41.46
CA VAL A 324 16.95 7.87 -42.63
C VAL A 324 18.24 7.15 -42.24
N ASP A 325 18.87 7.59 -41.15
CA ASP A 325 20.11 6.99 -40.66
C ASP A 325 20.31 7.21 -39.15
N VAL A 326 21.16 6.39 -38.54
CA VAL A 326 21.56 6.51 -37.12
C VAL A 326 23.09 6.62 -37.04
N VAL A 327 23.58 7.70 -36.45
CA VAL A 327 25.02 7.98 -36.32
C VAL A 327 25.38 8.10 -34.85
N PHE A 328 26.24 7.21 -34.35
CA PHE A 328 26.72 7.25 -32.97
C PHE A 328 27.69 8.42 -32.77
N LYS A 329 27.54 9.14 -31.66
CA LYS A 329 28.37 10.30 -31.31
C LYS A 329 29.66 9.88 -30.63
N THR A 330 29.59 8.82 -29.84
CA THR A 330 30.70 8.30 -29.03
C THR A 330 31.08 6.90 -29.49
N PRO A 331 32.35 6.48 -29.34
CA PRO A 331 32.77 5.11 -29.62
C PRO A 331 32.03 4.08 -28.78
N ASP A 332 31.62 4.47 -27.57
CA ASP A 332 30.91 3.62 -26.61
C ASP A 332 29.42 3.44 -26.95
N ASN A 333 28.92 4.10 -28.00
CA ASN A 333 27.53 4.02 -28.47
C ASN A 333 26.45 4.49 -27.48
N ASP A 334 26.82 5.23 -26.43
CA ASP A 334 25.89 5.77 -25.43
C ASP A 334 25.01 6.91 -25.95
N SER A 335 25.39 7.54 -27.05
CA SER A 335 24.59 8.59 -27.69
C SER A 335 24.60 8.47 -29.21
N ALA A 336 23.45 8.76 -29.82
CA ALA A 336 23.29 8.73 -31.27
C ALA A 336 22.45 9.89 -31.79
N TYR A 337 22.83 10.39 -32.96
CA TYR A 337 21.99 11.23 -33.80
C TYR A 337 21.05 10.36 -34.63
N ILE A 338 19.77 10.69 -34.61
CA ILE A 338 18.74 10.08 -35.44
C ILE A 338 18.41 11.06 -36.55
N ILE A 339 18.84 10.72 -37.76
CA ILE A 339 18.69 11.58 -38.92
C ILE A 339 17.36 11.25 -39.59
N LEU A 340 16.54 12.29 -39.72
CA LEU A 340 15.16 12.19 -40.20
C LEU A 340 14.94 13.20 -41.32
N LYS A 341 13.99 12.90 -42.21
CA LYS A 341 13.44 13.94 -43.10
C LYS A 341 12.66 14.95 -42.25
N LYS A 342 12.64 16.21 -42.70
CA LYS A 342 11.92 17.32 -42.04
C LYS A 342 10.46 17.00 -41.69
N GLU A 343 9.78 16.21 -42.53
CA GLU A 343 8.39 15.79 -42.32
C GLU A 343 8.21 14.82 -41.13
N ASN A 344 9.22 14.00 -40.84
CA ASN A 344 9.15 12.94 -39.82
C ASN A 344 9.68 13.39 -38.45
N ILE A 345 10.29 14.57 -38.34
CA ILE A 345 10.90 15.02 -37.07
C ILE A 345 9.87 15.21 -35.97
N LEU A 346 8.69 15.77 -36.30
CA LEU A 346 7.60 15.96 -35.36
C LEU A 346 7.04 14.64 -34.84
N VAL A 347 6.94 13.64 -35.72
CA VAL A 347 6.48 12.28 -35.37
C VAL A 347 7.53 11.57 -34.52
N ALA A 348 8.82 11.75 -34.83
CA ALA A 348 9.94 11.16 -34.11
C ALA A 348 10.04 11.66 -32.66
N ILE A 349 9.90 12.97 -32.45
CA ILE A 349 9.86 13.58 -31.11
C ILE A 349 8.57 13.14 -30.39
N GLY A 350 7.43 13.23 -31.07
CA GLY A 350 6.13 12.93 -30.49
C GLY A 350 5.63 14.02 -29.52
N LYS A 351 4.42 13.83 -28.99
CA LYS A 351 3.81 14.78 -28.04
C LYS A 351 4.69 14.86 -26.78
N LYS A 352 5.18 16.06 -26.45
CA LYS A 352 6.10 16.32 -25.32
C LYS A 352 7.41 15.52 -25.34
N GLY A 353 7.85 15.02 -26.49
CA GLY A 353 9.06 14.18 -26.55
C GLY A 353 8.85 12.72 -26.12
N SER A 354 7.60 12.28 -25.91
CA SER A 354 7.28 10.93 -25.44
C SER A 354 7.88 9.82 -26.32
N ASN A 355 7.86 9.97 -27.65
CA ASN A 355 8.31 8.88 -28.54
C ASN A 355 9.83 8.69 -28.48
N ILE A 356 10.59 9.79 -28.48
CA ILE A 356 12.05 9.74 -28.38
C ILE A 356 12.50 9.31 -26.98
N GLU A 357 11.78 9.70 -25.92
CA GLU A 357 12.03 9.27 -24.54
C GLU A 357 11.77 7.76 -24.36
N LEU A 358 10.64 7.26 -24.86
CA LEU A 358 10.34 5.83 -24.84
C LEU A 358 11.37 5.03 -25.63
N ALA A 359 11.80 5.52 -26.80
CA ALA A 359 12.83 4.87 -27.61
C ALA A 359 14.19 4.86 -26.90
N LYS A 360 14.60 5.99 -26.28
CA LYS A 360 15.81 6.10 -25.45
C LYS A 360 15.79 5.10 -24.30
N ASN A 361 14.69 5.05 -23.55
CA ASN A 361 14.55 4.12 -22.43
C ASN A 361 14.53 2.66 -22.91
N LEU A 362 14.00 2.37 -24.10
CA LEU A 362 13.95 1.02 -24.66
C LEU A 362 15.33 0.54 -25.09
N THR A 363 16.11 1.39 -25.78
CA THR A 363 17.44 1.04 -26.30
C THR A 363 18.56 1.24 -25.29
N GLY A 364 18.36 2.09 -24.28
CA GLY A 364 19.39 2.50 -23.33
C GLY A 364 20.33 3.59 -23.87
N VAL A 365 20.07 4.14 -25.06
CA VAL A 365 20.95 5.10 -25.74
C VAL A 365 20.35 6.50 -25.70
N ASN A 366 21.18 7.53 -25.49
CA ASN A 366 20.75 8.93 -25.58
C ASN A 366 20.54 9.34 -27.04
N LEU A 367 19.27 9.47 -27.44
CA LEU A 367 18.86 9.76 -28.81
C LEU A 367 18.60 11.26 -29.00
N GLU A 368 19.19 11.86 -30.04
CA GLU A 368 18.90 13.23 -30.49
C GLU A 368 18.38 13.19 -31.93
N ALA A 369 17.16 13.68 -32.16
CA ALA A 369 16.58 13.76 -33.50
C ALA A 369 17.05 15.04 -34.22
N ILE A 370 17.62 14.89 -35.41
CA ILE A 370 18.07 15.99 -36.27
C ILE A 370 17.56 15.81 -37.70
N THR A 371 17.42 16.91 -38.45
CA THR A 371 17.06 16.81 -39.86
C THR A 371 18.25 16.43 -40.74
N THR A 372 17.97 15.97 -41.96
CA THR A 372 19.01 15.78 -42.98
C THR A 372 19.76 17.07 -43.31
N GLU A 373 19.09 18.23 -43.29
CA GLU A 373 19.77 19.52 -43.52
C GLU A 373 20.72 19.87 -42.37
N GLU A 374 20.27 19.70 -41.12
CA GLU A 374 21.09 19.93 -39.92
C GLU A 374 22.29 18.97 -39.86
N ALA A 375 22.12 17.72 -40.30
CA ALA A 375 23.21 16.76 -40.37
C ALA A 375 24.30 17.20 -41.36
N ILE A 376 23.92 17.77 -42.52
CA ILE A 376 24.86 18.33 -43.50
C ILE A 376 25.56 19.56 -42.93
N GLU A 377 24.84 20.46 -42.27
CA GLU A 377 25.40 21.67 -41.65
C GLU A 377 26.40 21.33 -40.54
N LYS A 378 26.13 20.28 -39.75
CA LYS A 378 27.03 19.77 -38.71
C LYS A 378 28.14 18.84 -39.22
N GLU A 379 28.25 18.66 -40.54
CA GLU A 379 29.22 17.76 -41.20
C GLU A 379 29.17 16.31 -40.68
N ILE A 380 27.99 15.84 -40.26
CA ILE A 380 27.81 14.48 -39.74
C ILE A 380 27.70 13.53 -40.94
N PRO A 381 28.60 12.54 -41.10
CA PRO A 381 28.55 11.63 -42.23
C PRO A 381 27.38 10.65 -42.04
N PHE A 382 26.38 10.74 -42.92
CA PHE A 382 25.25 9.80 -42.92
C PHE A 382 25.06 9.15 -44.28
N LYS A 383 24.58 7.91 -44.24
CA LYS A 383 24.17 7.20 -45.45
C LYS A 383 22.74 7.58 -45.72
N GLU A 384 22.51 8.31 -46.81
CA GLU A 384 21.18 8.52 -47.36
C GLU A 384 20.71 7.20 -48.00
N SER A 385 20.47 6.18 -47.15
CA SER A 385 19.89 4.94 -47.65
C SER A 385 18.53 5.27 -48.25
N LYS A 386 18.27 4.81 -49.48
CA LYS A 386 16.92 4.71 -50.03
C LYS A 386 16.05 4.12 -48.92
N GLU A 387 14.99 4.83 -48.57
CA GLU A 387 14.06 4.53 -47.47
C GLU A 387 14.09 3.06 -47.05
N TYR A 388 14.22 2.79 -45.74
CA TYR A 388 13.91 1.48 -45.17
C TYR A 388 12.39 1.21 -45.31
N ASP A 389 11.88 1.22 -46.53
CA ASP A 389 10.57 0.74 -46.98
C ASP A 389 10.60 -0.79 -47.14
N LYS A 390 11.39 -1.49 -46.32
CA LYS A 390 11.09 -2.88 -46.04
C LYS A 390 9.93 -2.82 -45.04
N PRO A 391 8.69 -3.22 -45.41
CA PRO A 391 7.62 -3.27 -44.45
C PRO A 391 8.11 -4.09 -43.25
N LEU A 392 7.92 -3.55 -42.04
CA LEU A 392 8.31 -4.17 -40.76
C LEU A 392 7.74 -5.60 -40.62
N ILE A 393 6.73 -5.91 -41.42
CA ILE A 393 6.12 -7.22 -41.59
C ILE A 393 6.43 -7.69 -43.02
N LYS A 394 7.18 -8.79 -43.16
CA LYS A 394 7.24 -9.50 -44.44
C LYS A 394 5.81 -9.94 -44.75
N LYS A 395 5.15 -9.32 -45.73
CA LYS A 395 3.94 -9.92 -46.33
C LYS A 395 4.34 -11.31 -46.80
N VAL A 396 4.01 -12.34 -46.03
CA VAL A 396 4.04 -13.71 -46.51
C VAL A 396 3.10 -13.70 -47.71
N ARG A 397 3.67 -13.72 -48.91
CA ARG A 397 2.92 -14.05 -50.12
C ARG A 397 2.49 -15.50 -49.93
N THR A 398 1.38 -15.70 -49.26
CA THR A 398 0.63 -16.93 -49.44
C THR A 398 0.33 -16.96 -50.93
N LYS A 399 0.97 -17.87 -51.66
CA LYS A 399 0.47 -18.27 -52.98
C LYS A 399 -0.93 -18.78 -52.70
N LYS A 400 -1.96 -17.93 -52.83
CA LYS A 400 -3.34 -18.40 -52.90
C LYS A 400 -3.33 -19.44 -54.01
N PRO A 401 -3.60 -20.73 -53.75
CA PRO A 401 -3.98 -21.59 -54.85
C PRO A 401 -5.26 -20.96 -55.39
N THR A 402 -5.24 -20.58 -56.67
CA THR A 402 -6.46 -20.30 -57.43
C THR A 402 -7.23 -21.62 -57.55
N ARG A 403 -7.90 -22.03 -56.48
CA ARG A 403 -9.05 -22.91 -56.59
C ARG A 403 -10.24 -21.99 -56.79
N SER A 404 -10.70 -21.94 -58.04
CA SER A 404 -12.05 -21.47 -58.35
C SER A 404 -13.02 -22.27 -57.50
N ASN A 405 -13.57 -21.65 -56.44
CA ASN A 405 -14.67 -22.23 -55.71
C ASN A 405 -15.93 -22.11 -56.58
N ASN A 406 -16.17 -23.13 -57.40
CA ASN A 406 -17.49 -23.44 -57.95
C ASN A 406 -18.45 -23.98 -56.85
N PHE A 407 -18.37 -23.45 -55.63
CA PHE A 407 -19.18 -23.90 -54.49
C PHE A 407 -20.49 -23.13 -54.34
N PHE A 408 -20.73 -22.08 -55.14
CA PHE A 408 -21.95 -21.26 -55.08
C PHE A 408 -22.69 -21.14 -56.41
N SER A 409 -22.36 -21.92 -57.44
CA SER A 409 -23.06 -21.85 -58.74
C SER A 409 -24.44 -22.53 -58.76
N GLY A 410 -25.09 -22.69 -57.61
CA GLY A 410 -26.38 -23.39 -57.50
C GLY A 410 -27.35 -22.82 -56.47
N PHE A 411 -26.99 -21.76 -55.74
CA PHE A 411 -27.90 -21.09 -54.81
C PHE A 411 -28.23 -19.71 -55.35
N ASN A 412 -29.37 -19.60 -56.03
CA ASN A 412 -30.02 -18.32 -56.28
C ASN A 412 -30.67 -17.89 -54.96
N PHE A 413 -30.00 -17.01 -54.23
CA PHE A 413 -30.56 -16.37 -53.04
C PHE A 413 -31.36 -15.16 -53.51
N ASP A 414 -32.68 -15.28 -53.58
CA ASP A 414 -33.54 -14.14 -53.92
C ASP A 414 -33.74 -13.29 -52.67
N ILE A 415 -33.11 -12.11 -52.66
CA ILE A 415 -33.17 -11.14 -51.55
C ILE A 415 -34.61 -10.72 -51.24
N ASN A 416 -35.50 -10.82 -52.21
CA ASN A 416 -36.91 -10.49 -52.03
C ASN A 416 -37.67 -11.55 -51.22
N GLU A 417 -37.33 -12.84 -51.38
CA GLU A 417 -37.94 -13.95 -50.63
C GLU A 417 -37.53 -13.89 -49.15
N PHE A 418 -36.25 -13.61 -48.88
CA PHE A 418 -35.75 -13.42 -47.51
C PHE A 418 -36.37 -12.21 -46.79
N ALA A 419 -36.62 -11.11 -47.52
CA ALA A 419 -37.28 -9.93 -46.95
C ALA A 419 -38.76 -10.21 -46.61
N GLN A 420 -39.41 -11.08 -47.40
CA GLN A 420 -40.79 -11.49 -47.20
C GLN A 420 -40.92 -12.41 -45.96
N ASP A 421 -40.02 -13.38 -45.80
CA ASP A 421 -39.97 -14.26 -44.62
C ASP A 421 -39.72 -13.49 -43.31
N VAL A 422 -38.85 -12.47 -43.34
CA VAL A 422 -38.58 -11.64 -42.15
C VAL A 422 -39.77 -10.76 -41.78
N SER A 423 -40.54 -10.33 -42.78
CA SER A 423 -41.75 -9.53 -42.59
C SER A 423 -42.90 -10.38 -42.04
N GLU A 424 -43.05 -11.60 -42.56
CA GLU A 424 -44.05 -12.56 -42.10
C GLU A 424 -43.75 -13.06 -40.66
N PHE A 425 -42.46 -13.21 -40.30
CA PHE A 425 -42.04 -13.53 -38.94
C PHE A 425 -42.34 -12.40 -37.94
N MET A 426 -42.18 -11.14 -38.35
CA MET A 426 -42.50 -9.97 -37.50
C MET A 426 -44.01 -9.79 -37.33
N GLU A 427 -44.81 -10.06 -38.36
CA GLU A 427 -46.28 -10.04 -38.27
C GLU A 427 -46.83 -11.17 -37.40
N GLN A 428 -46.20 -12.35 -37.40
CA GLN A 428 -46.56 -13.44 -36.50
C GLN A 428 -46.32 -13.07 -35.02
N GLN A 429 -45.24 -12.36 -34.68
CA GLN A 429 -45.05 -11.87 -33.31
C GLN A 429 -46.06 -10.78 -32.92
N ALA A 430 -46.38 -9.85 -33.83
CA ALA A 430 -47.37 -8.81 -33.56
C ALA A 430 -48.80 -9.36 -33.38
N SER A 431 -49.16 -10.43 -34.11
CA SER A 431 -50.48 -11.08 -33.98
C SER A 431 -50.62 -11.93 -32.70
N SER A 432 -49.52 -12.23 -32.01
CA SER A 432 -49.52 -12.97 -30.74
C SER A 432 -49.77 -12.09 -29.51
N SER A 433 -49.69 -10.76 -29.64
CA SER A 433 -49.93 -9.79 -28.55
C SER A 433 -51.38 -9.32 -28.36
N ASP A 434 -52.34 -9.75 -29.19
CA ASP A 434 -53.72 -9.23 -29.18
C ASP A 434 -54.81 -10.24 -28.75
N LYS A 435 -54.47 -11.24 -27.94
CA LYS A 435 -55.46 -12.10 -27.25
C LYS A 435 -55.24 -12.18 -25.75
N ALA A 436 -55.56 -11.10 -25.03
CA ALA A 436 -56.15 -11.17 -23.68
C ALA A 436 -56.71 -9.81 -23.24
N LYS A 437 -58.03 -9.62 -23.39
CA LYS A 437 -58.81 -8.57 -22.71
C LYS A 437 -59.88 -9.21 -21.80
N VAL A 438 -59.79 -8.86 -20.51
CA VAL A 438 -60.84 -8.42 -19.53
C VAL A 438 -61.90 -9.41 -19.00
N GLU A 439 -61.98 -9.50 -17.66
CA GLU A 439 -63.15 -9.42 -16.72
C GLU A 439 -62.90 -10.28 -15.46
N THR A 440 -63.20 -9.98 -14.18
CA THR A 440 -63.52 -8.80 -13.34
C THR A 440 -63.31 -9.22 -11.86
N THR A 441 -62.75 -8.30 -11.06
CA THR A 441 -62.56 -8.09 -9.59
C THR A 441 -63.50 -8.78 -8.55
N PRO A 442 -63.21 -8.86 -7.20
CA PRO A 442 -62.58 -7.79 -6.39
C PRO A 442 -61.71 -8.06 -5.12
N LYS A 443 -60.88 -7.03 -4.84
CA LYS A 443 -60.45 -6.35 -3.57
C LYS A 443 -59.81 -7.15 -2.41
N VAL A 444 -58.59 -6.76 -2.00
CA VAL A 444 -58.28 -5.92 -0.80
C VAL A 444 -56.93 -5.18 -1.01
N GLU A 445 -56.78 -4.02 -0.38
CA GLU A 445 -56.07 -2.80 -0.76
C GLU A 445 -54.56 -2.73 -0.48
N LYS A 446 -53.82 -2.06 -1.39
CA LYS A 446 -52.56 -1.35 -1.09
C LYS A 446 -52.86 0.16 -1.09
N PRO A 447 -52.47 0.93 -0.06
CA PRO A 447 -52.63 2.38 -0.09
C PRO A 447 -51.56 3.05 -0.96
N LYS A 448 -52.00 4.15 -1.59
CA LYS A 448 -51.32 4.95 -2.61
C LYS A 448 -50.24 5.86 -2.02
N SER A 449 -49.28 6.17 -2.88
CA SER A 449 -48.36 7.30 -2.83
C SER A 449 -49.00 8.60 -2.33
N LYS A 450 -48.39 9.21 -1.30
CA LYS A 450 -48.41 10.66 -1.06
C LYS A 450 -46.97 11.17 -1.25
N LYS A 451 -46.84 12.32 -1.92
CA LYS A 451 -45.59 13.10 -1.99
C LYS A 451 -45.03 13.29 -0.58
N PRO A 452 -43.72 13.14 -0.31
CA PRO A 452 -43.19 13.60 0.96
C PRO A 452 -43.09 15.13 0.92
N GLU A 453 -43.79 15.76 1.86
CA GLU A 453 -43.49 17.09 2.34
C GLU A 453 -42.05 17.12 2.87
N ARG A 454 -41.39 18.28 2.74
CA ARG A 454 -40.07 18.53 3.30
C ARG A 454 -40.14 18.33 4.81
N LEU A 455 -39.47 17.30 5.32
CA LEU A 455 -39.21 17.15 6.75
C LEU A 455 -37.95 17.97 7.07
N ASN A 456 -38.10 18.86 8.06
CA ASN A 456 -37.06 19.75 8.55
C ASN A 456 -35.91 18.92 9.15
N LEU A 457 -34.69 19.35 8.85
CA LEU A 457 -33.43 18.76 9.28
C LEU A 457 -33.03 19.20 10.70
N ASP A 458 -34.01 19.39 11.60
CA ASP A 458 -33.79 19.92 12.95
C ASP A 458 -34.31 19.00 14.07
N ASP A 459 -34.91 17.83 13.76
CA ASP A 459 -35.37 16.84 14.76
C ASP A 459 -34.31 15.73 15.06
N TYR A 460 -33.09 15.86 14.54
CA TYR A 460 -32.00 14.87 14.73
C TYR A 460 -31.12 15.14 15.97
N PHE A 461 -31.45 16.14 16.79
CA PHE A 461 -30.73 16.46 18.04
C PHE A 461 -31.60 16.21 19.28
N ASN A 462 -32.09 14.98 19.44
CA ASN A 462 -32.61 14.50 20.72
C ASN A 462 -31.65 13.43 21.28
N GLU A 463 -31.07 13.72 22.44
CA GLU A 463 -29.94 13.04 23.11
C GLU A 463 -30.22 11.61 23.62
N GLU A 464 -31.29 10.93 23.20
CA GLU A 464 -31.65 9.62 23.78
C GLU A 464 -31.47 8.39 22.87
N ASN A 465 -30.90 8.51 21.67
CA ASN A 465 -30.69 7.35 20.77
C ASN A 465 -29.27 7.17 20.21
N VAL A 466 -28.23 7.57 20.96
CA VAL A 466 -26.82 7.26 20.61
C VAL A 466 -26.40 5.83 21.03
N LEU A 467 -27.27 5.07 21.72
CA LEU A 467 -26.95 3.73 22.25
C LEU A 467 -27.47 2.54 21.42
N GLU A 468 -28.14 2.76 20.28
CA GLU A 468 -28.69 1.66 19.46
C GLU A 468 -28.04 1.46 18.09
N LEU A 469 -27.02 2.24 17.72
CA LEU A 469 -26.26 2.04 16.47
C LEU A 469 -24.93 1.29 16.63
N GLU A 470 -24.57 0.84 17.85
CA GLU A 470 -23.44 -0.07 18.08
C GLU A 470 -23.81 -1.56 18.00
N LYS A 471 -25.07 -1.90 17.72
CA LYS A 471 -25.55 -3.30 17.66
C LYS A 471 -25.71 -3.89 16.26
N GLU A 472 -25.38 -3.16 15.20
CA GLU A 472 -25.39 -3.70 13.83
C GLU A 472 -23.97 -3.91 13.28
N SER A 473 -23.17 -4.68 14.00
CA SER A 473 -22.04 -5.44 13.42
C SER A 473 -21.65 -6.63 14.32
N LYS A 474 -22.65 -7.42 14.72
CA LYS A 474 -22.43 -8.74 15.34
C LYS A 474 -23.08 -9.82 14.48
N ASN A 475 -22.28 -10.44 13.63
CA ASN A 475 -22.54 -11.79 13.13
C ASN A 475 -21.21 -12.55 13.16
N SER A 476 -20.90 -13.05 14.35
CA SER A 476 -20.09 -14.24 14.60
C SER A 476 -20.25 -14.58 16.10
N ASP A 477 -21.01 -15.62 16.41
CA ASP A 477 -21.25 -16.15 17.77
C ASP A 477 -19.99 -16.80 18.40
N GLU A 478 -18.79 -16.26 18.13
CA GLU A 478 -17.51 -16.82 18.58
C GLU A 478 -16.83 -15.94 19.65
N TYR A 479 -17.42 -14.80 20.02
CA TYR A 479 -16.80 -13.79 20.89
C TYR A 479 -17.71 -13.25 22.00
N ASP A 480 -18.76 -13.97 22.38
CA ASP A 480 -19.66 -13.52 23.46
C ASP A 480 -18.93 -13.36 24.81
N PHE A 481 -17.91 -14.18 25.07
CA PHE A 481 -17.12 -14.10 26.31
C PHE A 481 -16.29 -12.83 26.44
N LEU A 482 -15.98 -12.12 25.33
CA LEU A 482 -15.22 -10.86 25.39
C LEU A 482 -16.06 -9.72 25.97
N ASN A 483 -17.39 -9.77 25.83
CA ASN A 483 -18.28 -8.75 26.41
C ASN A 483 -18.43 -8.91 27.93
N ASP A 484 -18.11 -10.08 28.49
CA ASP A 484 -18.13 -10.35 29.93
C ASP A 484 -16.78 -10.04 30.62
N ILE A 485 -15.73 -9.74 29.85
CA ILE A 485 -14.41 -9.37 30.39
C ILE A 485 -14.39 -7.86 30.61
N ASP A 486 -14.48 -7.49 31.88
CA ASP A 486 -14.30 -6.11 32.33
C ASP A 486 -12.80 -5.78 32.35
N PHE A 487 -12.27 -5.37 31.19
CA PHE A 487 -10.85 -5.02 31.04
C PHE A 487 -10.45 -3.86 31.97
N ASP A 488 -11.40 -2.99 32.32
CA ASP A 488 -11.22 -1.86 33.23
C ASP A 488 -11.00 -2.34 34.69
N LYS A 489 -11.46 -3.55 35.04
CA LYS A 489 -11.13 -4.15 36.36
C LYS A 489 -9.70 -4.68 36.46
N ILE A 490 -9.06 -5.03 35.34
CA ILE A 490 -7.67 -5.53 35.33
C ILE A 490 -6.69 -4.34 35.20
N PHE A 491 -7.12 -3.30 34.48
CA PHE A 491 -6.36 -2.08 34.24
C PHE A 491 -7.29 -0.89 34.57
N ASP A 492 -7.23 -0.37 35.80
CA ASP A 492 -8.11 0.72 36.29
C ASP A 492 -7.80 2.02 35.51
N ASP A 493 -8.67 2.38 34.55
CA ASP A 493 -8.45 3.42 33.54
C ASP A 493 -8.90 4.84 34.00
N ASN A 494 -8.73 5.17 35.29
CA ASN A 494 -9.00 6.54 35.76
C ASN A 494 -7.76 7.44 35.61
N GLU A 495 -7.52 7.85 34.36
CA GLU A 495 -6.76 9.03 33.87
C GLU A 495 -5.92 8.66 32.64
N VAL A 496 -6.53 8.75 31.45
CA VAL A 496 -5.78 8.83 30.19
C VAL A 496 -6.04 10.18 29.56
N SER A 497 -5.21 11.16 29.90
CA SER A 497 -4.98 12.35 29.08
C SER A 497 -3.50 12.70 29.10
N GLU A 498 -2.93 12.84 27.90
CA GLU A 498 -1.60 13.38 27.60
C GLU A 498 -0.38 12.54 28.04
N PHE A 499 -0.08 11.50 27.25
CA PHE A 499 1.29 11.02 27.09
C PHE A 499 1.49 10.57 25.64
N ASP A 500 1.64 11.56 24.75
CA ASP A 500 2.41 11.42 23.52
C ASP A 500 3.55 12.46 23.60
N ASP A 501 4.71 12.06 23.08
CA ASP A 501 5.99 12.78 22.98
C ASP A 501 6.91 12.79 24.22
N GLU A 502 7.77 11.77 24.33
CA GLU A 502 9.22 11.97 24.59
C GLU A 502 9.96 10.62 24.53
N PHE A 503 10.62 10.36 23.40
CA PHE A 503 11.77 9.47 23.32
C PHE A 503 12.82 10.18 22.46
N GLU A 504 13.72 10.93 23.10
CA GLU A 504 15.03 11.24 22.55
C GLU A 504 16.04 10.27 23.16
N ASP A 505 16.79 9.58 22.29
CA ASP A 505 17.92 8.76 22.67
C ASP A 505 19.02 9.62 23.31
N GLU A 506 19.47 9.25 24.51
CA GLU A 506 20.65 9.82 25.14
C GLU A 506 21.90 9.53 24.31
N VAL A 507 22.39 10.54 23.59
CA VAL A 507 23.79 10.61 23.18
C VAL A 507 24.46 11.71 24.00
N VAL A 508 25.30 11.26 24.94
CA VAL A 508 26.22 12.08 25.72
C VAL A 508 26.98 13.05 24.81
N ASN A 509 26.83 14.36 25.02
CA ASN A 509 27.85 15.35 24.69
C ASN A 509 27.64 16.69 25.43
N GLU A 510 28.76 17.23 25.92
CA GLU A 510 28.90 18.36 26.83
C GLU A 510 28.37 19.71 26.26
N LYS A 511 27.83 20.56 27.15
CA LYS A 511 27.42 21.95 26.88
C LYS A 511 28.54 22.81 26.26
N PRO A 512 28.19 23.84 25.47
CA PRO A 512 28.22 25.19 26.05
C PRO A 512 27.04 26.10 25.65
N GLU A 513 26.37 26.65 26.66
CA GLU A 513 25.44 27.78 26.52
C GLU A 513 26.21 29.10 26.39
N LYS A 514 26.31 29.66 25.17
CA LYS A 514 26.61 31.10 24.98
C LYS A 514 26.24 31.75 23.64
N GLU A 515 25.71 31.03 22.64
CA GLU A 515 25.47 31.62 21.30
C GLU A 515 24.03 32.05 20.99
N LYS A 516 23.01 31.70 21.81
CA LYS A 516 21.61 32.05 21.48
C LYS A 516 21.26 33.54 21.71
N LYS A 517 22.05 34.32 22.45
CA LYS A 517 21.77 35.75 22.70
C LYS A 517 22.35 36.70 21.64
N SER A 518 23.26 36.25 20.77
CA SER A 518 23.83 37.06 19.68
C SER A 518 22.95 37.06 18.44
N VAL A 519 22.29 35.94 18.13
CA VAL A 519 21.49 35.76 16.90
C VAL A 519 20.21 36.59 16.91
N ASP A 520 19.52 36.71 18.06
CA ASP A 520 18.31 37.55 18.19
C ASP A 520 18.59 39.05 18.05
N LYS A 521 19.82 39.49 18.36
CA LYS A 521 20.24 40.89 18.17
C LYS A 521 20.60 41.18 16.71
N GLU A 522 21.21 40.23 15.99
CA GLU A 522 21.47 40.36 14.56
C GLU A 522 20.17 40.34 13.74
N TYR A 523 19.20 39.50 14.12
CA TYR A 523 17.90 39.42 13.43
C TYR A 523 17.06 40.69 13.61
N LYS A 524 17.07 41.29 14.82
CA LYS A 524 16.42 42.59 15.08
C LYS A 524 17.12 43.76 14.38
N LYS A 525 18.44 43.69 14.14
CA LYS A 525 19.19 44.70 13.38
C LYS A 525 18.89 44.61 11.88
N ALA A 526 18.84 43.40 11.32
CA ALA A 526 18.48 43.16 9.92
C ALA A 526 17.02 43.56 9.61
N LYS A 527 16.08 43.37 10.54
CA LYS A 527 14.68 43.81 10.40
C LYS A 527 14.51 45.34 10.40
N ILE A 528 15.45 46.09 10.98
CA ILE A 528 15.47 47.56 10.96
C ILE A 528 16.13 48.05 9.66
N GLU A 529 17.19 47.39 9.19
CA GLU A 529 17.87 47.73 7.91
C GLU A 529 16.99 47.48 6.67
N LEU A 530 16.04 46.53 6.72
CA LEU A 530 15.05 46.30 5.66
C LEU A 530 13.93 47.36 5.60
N ARG A 531 13.67 48.09 6.68
CA ARG A 531 12.66 49.18 6.71
C ARG A 531 13.20 50.52 6.19
N ASP A 532 14.51 50.72 6.27
CA ASP A 532 15.19 51.95 5.81
C ASP A 532 15.81 51.84 4.41
N PHE A 533 15.45 50.80 3.64
CA PHE A 533 15.92 50.64 2.26
C PHE A 533 15.24 51.67 1.34
N LYS A 534 15.85 52.86 1.22
CA LYS A 534 15.50 53.81 0.16
C LYS A 534 15.95 53.22 -1.18
N VAL A 535 15.04 53.23 -2.14
CA VAL A 535 15.31 52.82 -3.52
C VAL A 535 16.39 53.76 -4.09
N ASP A 536 17.62 53.27 -4.20
CA ASP A 536 18.69 53.97 -4.92
C ASP A 536 18.30 54.11 -6.40
N SER A 537 18.74 55.22 -6.99
CA SER A 537 18.44 55.68 -8.36
C SER A 537 18.85 54.73 -9.50
N ASP A 538 19.28 53.51 -9.19
CA ASP A 538 19.86 52.55 -10.13
C ASP A 538 18.82 51.51 -10.63
N LEU A 539 17.65 51.42 -9.99
CA LEU A 539 16.58 50.48 -10.37
C LEU A 539 15.51 51.06 -11.30
N ALA A 540 15.48 52.38 -11.51
CA ALA A 540 14.56 53.04 -12.45
C ALA A 540 14.83 52.68 -13.93
N ASN A 541 16.05 52.22 -14.25
CA ASN A 541 16.41 51.78 -15.61
C ASN A 541 15.81 50.43 -16.03
N TYR A 542 15.19 49.68 -15.10
CA TYR A 542 14.55 48.39 -15.38
C TYR A 542 13.00 48.43 -15.32
N GLY A 543 12.39 49.63 -15.27
CA GLY A 543 10.95 49.80 -15.47
C GLY A 543 10.06 49.43 -14.28
N LEU A 544 10.59 49.43 -13.05
CA LEU A 544 9.81 49.26 -11.82
C LEU A 544 9.37 50.63 -11.28
N ASP A 545 8.07 50.77 -11.01
CA ASP A 545 7.45 52.01 -10.52
C ASP A 545 7.81 52.25 -9.05
N SER A 546 8.18 53.48 -8.69
CA SER A 546 8.81 53.82 -7.40
C SER A 546 7.86 53.92 -6.21
N ASN A 547 6.60 53.48 -6.36
CA ASN A 547 5.56 53.51 -5.32
C ASN A 547 4.91 52.12 -5.14
N LEU A 548 5.70 51.10 -4.80
CA LEU A 548 5.16 49.83 -4.32
C LEU A 548 4.95 49.90 -2.80
N ASP A 549 3.70 49.91 -2.35
CA ASP A 549 3.34 49.87 -0.93
C ASP A 549 3.29 48.41 -0.46
N LEU A 550 4.12 48.06 0.54
CA LEU A 550 4.30 46.71 1.07
C LEU A 550 3.73 46.58 2.50
N SER A 551 2.85 47.50 2.90
CA SER A 551 2.25 47.52 4.24
C SER A 551 1.20 46.42 4.50
N ASP A 552 0.75 45.70 3.47
CA ASP A 552 -0.32 44.68 3.57
C ASP A 552 0.16 43.23 3.78
N PHE A 553 1.46 42.99 4.00
CA PHE A 553 2.01 41.61 4.05
C PHE A 553 2.16 40.99 5.46
N ASP A 554 1.59 41.60 6.50
CA ASP A 554 1.96 41.26 7.90
C ASP A 554 0.93 40.47 8.75
N ASP A 555 -0.16 39.89 8.22
CA ASP A 555 -1.26 39.38 9.09
C ASP A 555 -1.77 37.93 8.88
N GLU A 556 -0.93 36.93 8.56
CA GLU A 556 -1.42 35.52 8.54
C GLU A 556 -0.49 34.43 9.13
N TRP A 557 0.51 34.78 9.97
CA TRP A 557 1.42 33.77 10.55
C TRP A 557 1.44 33.69 12.08
N GLU A 558 0.42 34.21 12.76
CA GLU A 558 0.17 33.92 14.17
C GLU A 558 -1.23 33.32 14.37
N LYS A 559 -1.38 32.04 14.04
CA LYS A 559 -2.34 31.12 14.67
C LYS A 559 -1.79 29.71 14.73
#